data_AF-A0A520EPB8-F1
#
_entry.id   AF-A0A520EPB8-F1
#
_cell.length_a   1.000
_cell.length_b   1.000
_cell.length_c   1.000
_cell.angle_alpha   90.00
_cell.angle_beta   90.00
_cell.angle_gamma   90.00
#
_symmetry.space_group_name_H-M   'P 1'
#
loop_
_entity.id
_entity.type
_entity.pdbx_description
1 polymer ?
#
loop_
_entity_poly.entity_id
_entity_poly.type
_entity_poly.pdbx_seq_one_letter_code
_entity_poly.pdbx_strand_id
1 'polypeptide(L)'
;MIAVSVVVVLLVAVIGGELFVRQQIKSCLAGQLESELGSQVEVGLGFKPVLLSLVDKKVSSVTVDSDDARFGPAEGMVVHAEANDLDLTQSADSGGTIGSSNADISWSTDGITRTLQSQGIGAIVSGVTSDASAGTLEFAVGALAKLTVKPQVTGGKVDVQTVDASILGLGIPTDLV
;
A
#
# COMPACT_ATOMS: atom_id res chain seq x y z
N MET A 1 -27.59 43.48 -8.49
CA MET A 1 -27.68 42.39 -9.49
C MET A 1 -26.32 42.09 -10.11
N ILE A 2 -25.68 43.04 -10.82
CA ILE A 2 -24.40 42.79 -11.54
C ILE A 2 -23.25 42.35 -10.61
N ALA A 3 -23.07 43.01 -9.47
CA ALA A 3 -22.02 42.62 -8.51
C ALA A 3 -22.22 41.19 -7.98
N VAL A 4 -23.47 40.80 -7.69
CA VAL A 4 -23.81 39.45 -7.22
C VAL A 4 -23.54 38.42 -8.31
N SER A 5 -23.92 38.70 -9.56
CA SER A 5 -23.64 37.79 -10.68
C SER A 5 -22.14 37.62 -10.94
N VAL A 6 -21.35 38.69 -10.82
CA VAL A 6 -19.88 38.61 -10.99
C VAL A 6 -19.26 37.74 -9.91
N VAL A 7 -19.68 37.90 -8.65
CA VAL A 7 -19.19 37.07 -7.54
C VAL A 7 -19.54 35.60 -7.76
N VAL A 8 -20.77 35.29 -8.17
CA VAL A 8 -21.19 33.90 -8.45
C VAL A 8 -20.37 33.27 -9.57
N VAL A 9 -20.14 33.99 -10.68
CA VAL A 9 -19.32 33.49 -11.79
C VAL A 9 -17.89 33.21 -11.35
N LEU A 10 -17.29 34.09 -10.54
CA LEU A 10 -15.95 33.89 -10.00
C LEU A 10 -15.87 32.67 -9.09
N LEU A 11 -16.87 32.47 -8.22
CA LEU A 11 -16.92 31.29 -7.35
C LEU A 11 -17.01 30.00 -8.16
N VAL A 12 -17.86 29.96 -9.19
CA VAL A 12 -17.98 28.80 -10.08
C VAL A 12 -16.66 28.53 -10.82
N ALA A 13 -15.98 29.58 -11.30
CA ALA A 13 -14.69 29.44 -11.96
C ALA A 13 -13.61 28.88 -11.02
N VAL A 14 -13.55 29.35 -9.77
CA VAL A 14 -12.60 28.86 -8.77
C VAL A 14 -12.87 27.39 -8.42
N ILE A 15 -14.13 27.01 -8.19
CA ILE A 15 -14.51 25.63 -7.89
C ILE A 15 -14.18 24.71 -9.07
N GLY A 16 -14.51 25.13 -10.30
CA GLY A 16 -14.19 24.38 -11.51
C GLY A 16 -12.68 24.22 -11.71
N GLY A 17 -11.92 25.29 -11.50
CA GLY A 17 -10.46 25.27 -11.57
C GLY A 17 -9.82 24.33 -10.54
N GLU A 18 -10.28 24.38 -9.29
CA GLU A 18 -9.82 23.49 -8.22
C GLU A 18 -10.08 22.03 -8.56
N LEU A 19 -11.29 21.67 -9.01
CA LEU A 19 -11.62 20.28 -9.39
C LEU A 19 -10.78 19.80 -10.58
N PHE A 20 -10.58 20.65 -11.59
CA PHE A 20 -9.75 20.33 -12.74
C PHE A 20 -8.29 20.07 -12.35
N VAL A 21 -7.69 20.98 -11.56
CA VAL A 21 -6.30 20.85 -11.11
C VAL A 21 -6.15 19.64 -10.19
N ARG A 22 -7.08 19.43 -9.26
CA ARG A 22 -7.10 18.27 -8.36
C ARG A 22 -7.13 16.97 -9.14
N GLN A 23 -8.00 16.85 -10.15
CA GLN A 23 -8.08 15.65 -10.98
C GLN A 23 -6.79 15.41 -11.76
N GLN A 24 -6.23 16.47 -12.36
CA GLN A 24 -4.98 16.38 -13.13
C GLN A 24 -3.81 15.89 -12.28
N ILE A 25 -3.68 16.41 -11.05
CA ILE A 25 -2.62 15.99 -10.12
C ILE A 25 -2.83 14.54 -9.69
N LYS A 26 -4.06 14.15 -9.31
CA LYS A 26 -4.39 12.78 -8.94
C LYS A 26 -4.02 11.80 -10.05
N SER A 27 -4.43 12.06 -11.30
CA SER A 27 -4.12 11.21 -12.44
C SER A 27 -2.62 11.14 -12.74
N CYS A 28 -1.89 12.24 -12.57
CA CYS A 28 -0.44 12.26 -12.77
C CYS A 28 0.32 11.46 -11.68
N LEU A 29 -0.12 11.56 -10.42
CA LEU A 29 0.46 10.78 -9.31
C LEU A 29 0.11 9.30 -9.45
N ALA A 30 -1.15 8.99 -9.73
CA ALA A 30 -1.61 7.64 -10.01
C ALA A 30 -0.77 7.01 -11.12
N GLY A 31 -0.67 7.62 -12.31
CA GLY A 31 0.11 7.03 -13.41
C GLY A 31 1.60 6.82 -13.12
N GLN A 32 2.22 7.65 -12.28
CA GLN A 32 3.59 7.44 -11.81
C GLN A 32 3.68 6.24 -10.87
N LEU A 33 2.79 6.17 -9.88
CA LEU A 33 2.73 5.04 -8.94
C LEU A 33 2.35 3.74 -9.65
N GLU A 34 1.43 3.76 -10.61
CA GLU A 34 1.06 2.59 -11.41
C GLU A 34 2.26 2.03 -12.19
N SER A 35 3.12 2.91 -12.68
CA SER A 35 4.35 2.51 -13.39
C SER A 35 5.38 1.87 -12.46
N GLU A 36 5.45 2.31 -11.20
CA GLU A 36 6.37 1.74 -10.20
C GLU A 36 5.81 0.48 -9.53
N LEU A 37 4.50 0.45 -9.25
CA LEU A 37 3.80 -0.63 -8.55
C LEU A 37 3.24 -1.70 -9.51
N GLY A 38 3.28 -1.45 -10.82
CA GLY A 38 2.84 -2.41 -11.85
C GLY A 38 1.35 -2.76 -11.81
N SER A 39 0.52 -1.95 -11.14
CA SER A 39 -0.91 -2.16 -10.95
C SER A 39 -1.68 -0.83 -11.03
N GLN A 40 -3.01 -0.90 -11.07
CA GLN A 40 -3.86 0.27 -10.85
C GLN A 40 -3.66 0.84 -9.43
N VAL A 41 -3.62 2.17 -9.32
CA VAL A 41 -3.45 2.90 -8.06
C VAL A 41 -4.39 4.10 -8.06
N GLU A 42 -5.16 4.27 -7.00
CA GLU A 42 -5.97 5.45 -6.77
C GLU A 42 -5.27 6.40 -5.78
N VAL A 43 -5.28 7.70 -6.09
CA VAL A 43 -4.69 8.74 -5.24
C VAL A 43 -5.76 9.68 -4.71
N GLY A 44 -5.86 9.74 -3.38
CA GLY A 44 -6.67 10.67 -2.62
C GLY A 44 -5.90 11.94 -2.26
N LEU A 45 -6.60 13.08 -2.26
CA LEU A 45 -6.08 14.33 -1.72
C LEU A 45 -7.09 14.84 -0.68
N GLY A 46 -6.60 15.35 0.44
CA GLY A 46 -7.44 15.82 1.53
C GLY A 46 -8.37 16.99 1.15
N PHE A 47 -9.20 17.40 2.12
CA PHE A 47 -10.24 18.43 1.93
C PHE A 47 -9.69 19.80 1.51
N LYS A 48 -8.43 20.11 1.85
CA LYS A 48 -7.82 21.40 1.54
C LYS A 48 -7.74 21.64 0.02
N PRO A 49 -8.16 22.81 -0.49
CA PRO A 49 -8.04 23.13 -1.91
C PRO A 49 -6.58 23.07 -2.39
N VAL A 50 -6.34 22.36 -3.47
CA VAL A 50 -5.04 22.18 -4.12
C VAL A 50 -4.47 23.53 -4.54
N LEU A 51 -5.29 24.42 -5.09
CA LEU A 51 -4.84 25.76 -5.49
C LEU A 51 -4.27 26.56 -4.29
N LEU A 52 -4.86 26.39 -3.11
CA LEU A 52 -4.35 27.01 -1.89
C LEU A 52 -3.06 26.34 -1.41
N SER A 53 -3.01 25.01 -1.49
CA SER A 53 -1.83 24.19 -1.18
C SER A 53 -0.62 24.52 -2.07
N LEU A 54 -0.83 24.96 -3.31
CA LEU A 54 0.26 25.43 -4.20
C LEU A 54 0.86 26.77 -3.73
N VAL A 55 0.07 27.61 -3.07
CA VAL A 55 0.51 28.92 -2.59
C VAL A 55 1.28 28.78 -1.28
N ASP A 56 0.73 28.06 -0.30
CA ASP A 56 1.35 27.90 1.01
C ASP A 56 2.26 26.67 1.13
N LYS A 57 2.36 25.87 0.07
CA LYS A 57 3.15 24.64 -0.03
C LYS A 57 2.77 23.56 0.99
N LYS A 58 1.57 23.62 1.57
CA LYS A 58 1.12 22.64 2.57
C LYS A 58 -0.02 21.79 2.03
N VAL A 59 0.11 20.47 2.08
CA VAL A 59 -0.93 19.52 1.69
C VAL A 59 -1.46 18.84 2.96
N SER A 60 -2.78 18.85 3.15
CA SER A 60 -3.38 18.32 4.39
C SER A 60 -3.20 16.81 4.52
N SER A 61 -3.51 16.07 3.44
CA SER A 61 -3.32 14.63 3.39
C SER A 61 -3.25 14.13 1.95
N VAL A 62 -2.53 13.04 1.76
CA VAL A 62 -2.47 12.27 0.52
C VAL A 62 -2.71 10.81 0.88
N THR A 63 -3.62 10.18 0.16
CA THR A 63 -3.94 8.76 0.33
C THR A 63 -3.57 8.03 -0.95
N VAL A 64 -3.06 6.81 -0.82
CA VAL A 64 -2.73 5.92 -1.92
C VAL A 64 -3.42 4.60 -1.65
N ASP A 65 -4.27 4.20 -2.57
CA ASP A 65 -5.05 2.96 -2.52
C ASP A 65 -4.68 2.10 -3.73
N SER A 66 -4.45 0.81 -3.53
CA SER A 66 -4.18 -0.13 -4.62
C SER A 66 -4.99 -1.41 -4.45
N ASP A 67 -5.64 -1.86 -5.52
CA ASP A 67 -6.54 -3.03 -5.48
C ASP A 67 -5.85 -4.36 -5.82
N ASP A 68 -4.73 -4.34 -6.54
CA ASP A 68 -3.97 -5.54 -6.94
C ASP A 68 -2.50 -5.18 -7.21
N ALA A 69 -1.83 -4.63 -6.19
CA ALA A 69 -0.46 -4.17 -6.34
C ALA A 69 0.54 -5.30 -6.55
N ARG A 70 1.50 -5.04 -7.44
CA ARG A 70 2.63 -5.91 -7.74
C ARG A 70 3.90 -5.31 -7.18
N PHE A 71 4.25 -5.70 -5.96
CA PHE A 71 5.48 -5.26 -5.31
C PHE A 71 6.62 -6.22 -5.62
N GLY A 72 7.36 -5.95 -6.70
CA GLY A 72 8.39 -6.86 -7.17
C GLY A 72 7.78 -8.23 -7.55
N PRO A 73 8.19 -9.34 -6.91
CA PRO A 73 7.57 -10.64 -7.17
C PRO A 73 6.21 -10.82 -6.45
N ALA A 74 5.87 -9.96 -5.48
CA ALA A 74 4.66 -10.10 -4.69
C ALA A 74 3.43 -9.64 -5.45
N GLU A 75 2.47 -10.56 -5.63
CA GLU A 75 1.22 -10.39 -6.36
C GLU A 75 0.02 -10.43 -5.43
N GLY A 76 -1.05 -9.69 -5.74
CA GLY A 76 -2.31 -9.76 -5.00
C GLY A 76 -2.28 -9.04 -3.66
N MET A 77 -1.46 -7.99 -3.53
CA MET A 77 -1.40 -7.13 -2.36
C MET A 77 -2.35 -5.94 -2.52
N VAL A 78 -3.16 -5.70 -1.49
CA VAL A 78 -3.95 -4.48 -1.34
C VAL A 78 -3.24 -3.59 -0.34
N VAL A 79 -2.96 -2.35 -0.72
CA VAL A 79 -2.23 -1.39 0.10
C VAL A 79 -3.06 -0.13 0.22
N HIS A 80 -3.22 0.32 1.47
CA HIS A 80 -3.79 1.60 1.82
C HIS A 80 -2.74 2.39 2.60
N ALA A 81 -2.24 3.47 2.03
CA ALA A 81 -1.27 4.34 2.68
C ALA A 81 -1.81 5.76 2.77
N GLU A 82 -1.60 6.41 3.90
CA GLU A 82 -1.98 7.79 4.14
C GLU A 82 -0.80 8.57 4.73
N ALA A 83 -0.53 9.74 4.15
CA ALA A 83 0.39 10.73 4.71
C ALA A 83 -0.40 12.00 5.04
N ASN A 84 -0.18 12.54 6.24
CA ASN A 84 -0.87 13.72 6.76
C ASN A 84 0.13 14.83 7.06
N ASP A 85 -0.35 16.07 6.96
CA ASP A 85 0.40 17.30 7.24
C ASP A 85 1.73 17.37 6.47
N LEU A 86 1.64 17.29 5.14
CA LEU A 86 2.81 17.43 4.29
C LEU A 86 3.17 18.90 4.10
N ASP A 87 4.40 19.26 4.40
CA ASP A 87 4.99 20.56 4.11
C ASP A 87 6.01 20.41 2.99
N LEU A 88 5.74 21.00 1.83
CA LEU A 88 6.57 20.93 0.63
C LEU A 88 7.59 22.10 0.57
N THR A 89 7.83 22.77 1.70
CA THR A 89 8.90 23.76 1.80
C THR A 89 10.25 23.06 1.74
N GLN A 90 10.98 23.32 0.66
CA GLN A 90 12.31 22.77 0.45
C GLN A 90 13.31 23.40 1.42
N SER A 91 14.14 22.56 2.03
CA SER A 91 15.32 22.95 2.80
C SER A 91 16.59 22.49 2.06
N ALA A 92 17.78 22.82 2.57
CA ALA A 92 19.03 22.36 1.97
C ALA A 92 19.16 20.83 1.96
N ASP A 93 18.51 20.15 2.91
CA ASP A 93 18.68 18.73 3.17
C ASP A 93 17.38 17.90 2.93
N SER A 94 16.23 18.54 2.68
CA SER A 94 14.97 17.85 2.41
C SER A 94 14.09 18.57 1.38
N GLY A 95 13.32 17.78 0.62
CA GLY A 95 12.28 18.31 -0.28
C GLY A 95 10.99 18.75 0.43
N GLY A 96 10.91 18.56 1.76
CA GLY A 96 9.73 18.79 2.58
C GLY A 96 9.74 17.99 3.90
N THR A 97 8.65 18.02 4.63
CA THR A 97 8.41 17.22 5.85
C THR A 97 7.02 16.58 5.83
N ILE A 98 6.87 15.42 6.47
CA ILE A 98 5.59 14.74 6.67
C ILE A 98 5.30 14.72 8.16
N GLY A 99 4.13 15.18 8.59
CA GLY A 99 3.75 15.20 9.99
C GLY A 99 3.47 13.80 10.54
N SER A 100 2.61 13.03 9.87
CA SER A 100 2.36 11.63 10.21
C SER A 100 2.07 10.78 8.98
N SER A 101 2.28 9.47 9.10
CA SER A 101 2.01 8.51 8.03
C SER A 101 1.49 7.20 8.61
N ASN A 102 0.54 6.58 7.93
CA ASN A 102 0.02 5.25 8.21
C ASN A 102 0.03 4.40 6.94
N ALA A 103 0.23 3.10 7.07
CA ALA A 103 0.16 2.17 5.95
C ALA A 103 -0.40 0.83 6.41
N ASP A 104 -1.51 0.43 5.81
CA ASP A 104 -2.17 -0.85 5.99
C ASP A 104 -1.97 -1.70 4.75
N ILE A 105 -1.54 -2.94 4.96
CA ILE A 105 -1.24 -3.89 3.89
C ILE A 105 -2.06 -5.15 4.13
N SER A 106 -2.84 -5.55 3.14
CA SER A 106 -3.61 -6.79 3.14
C SER A 106 -3.14 -7.69 1.99
N TRP A 107 -2.79 -8.93 2.30
CA TRP A 107 -2.31 -9.88 1.30
C TRP A 107 -3.08 -11.18 1.40
N SER A 108 -3.78 -11.54 0.33
CA SER A 108 -4.54 -12.78 0.25
C SER A 108 -3.62 -14.01 0.24
N THR A 109 -4.07 -15.11 0.82
CA THR A 109 -3.36 -16.41 0.76
C THR A 109 -3.16 -16.87 -0.69
N ASP A 110 -4.10 -16.57 -1.58
CA ASP A 110 -3.97 -16.84 -3.01
C ASP A 110 -2.87 -16.00 -3.65
N GLY A 111 -2.76 -14.71 -3.29
CA GLY A 111 -1.67 -13.83 -3.72
C GLY A 111 -0.30 -14.32 -3.26
N ILE A 112 -0.19 -14.76 -2.01
CA ILE A 112 1.03 -15.37 -1.45
C ILE A 112 1.38 -16.64 -2.25
N THR A 113 0.39 -17.49 -2.52
CA THR A 113 0.59 -18.73 -3.28
C THR A 113 1.10 -18.44 -4.69
N ARG A 114 0.47 -17.51 -5.41
CA ARG A 114 0.91 -17.11 -6.77
C ARG A 114 2.31 -16.51 -6.77
N THR A 115 2.63 -15.69 -5.79
CA THR A 115 3.96 -15.08 -5.60
C THR A 115 5.06 -16.13 -5.40
N LEU A 116 4.78 -17.19 -4.64
CA LEU A 116 5.75 -18.28 -4.46
C LEU A 116 5.88 -19.13 -5.73
N GLN A 117 4.80 -19.32 -6.48
CA GLN A 117 4.80 -20.00 -7.77
C GLN A 117 5.60 -19.23 -8.83
N SER A 118 5.42 -17.91 -8.93
CA SER A 118 6.14 -17.07 -9.88
C SER A 118 7.65 -17.02 -9.61
N GLN A 119 8.06 -17.18 -8.35
CA GLN A 119 9.48 -17.25 -7.94
C GLN A 119 10.12 -18.64 -8.11
N GLY A 120 9.40 -19.62 -8.66
CA GLY A 120 9.93 -20.97 -8.89
C GLY A 120 10.00 -21.86 -7.64
N ILE A 121 9.56 -21.36 -6.48
CA ILE A 121 9.42 -22.13 -5.23
C ILE A 121 8.10 -22.92 -5.24
N GLY A 122 7.09 -22.43 -5.97
CA GLY A 122 5.74 -22.98 -5.95
C GLY A 122 5.48 -24.22 -6.80
N ALA A 123 6.51 -24.84 -7.41
CA ALA A 123 6.37 -26.24 -7.85
C ALA A 123 6.15 -27.19 -6.65
N ILE A 124 6.49 -26.72 -5.45
CA ILE A 124 6.36 -27.47 -4.20
C ILE A 124 5.23 -26.88 -3.35
N VAL A 125 5.01 -25.56 -3.33
CA VAL A 125 3.94 -24.97 -2.50
C VAL A 125 2.57 -25.09 -3.19
N SER A 126 1.72 -25.97 -2.65
CA SER A 126 0.39 -26.29 -3.19
C SER A 126 -0.73 -25.42 -2.61
N GLY A 127 -0.48 -24.70 -1.52
CA GLY A 127 -1.42 -23.75 -0.94
C GLY A 127 -0.89 -23.07 0.32
N VAL A 128 -1.56 -21.99 0.70
CA VAL A 128 -1.31 -21.24 1.93
C VAL A 128 -2.63 -21.09 2.68
N THR A 129 -2.62 -21.35 3.98
CA THR A 129 -3.76 -21.12 4.87
C THR A 129 -3.35 -20.17 5.98
N SER A 130 -4.20 -19.21 6.33
CA SER A 130 -3.96 -18.28 7.43
C SER A 130 -4.78 -18.66 8.67
N ASP A 131 -4.17 -18.51 9.84
CA ASP A 131 -4.85 -18.55 11.13
C ASP A 131 -4.68 -17.20 11.82
N ALA A 132 -5.74 -16.38 11.76
CA ALA A 132 -5.75 -15.05 12.36
C ALA A 132 -5.71 -15.08 13.90
N SER A 133 -6.19 -16.16 14.52
CA SER A 133 -6.21 -16.30 15.99
C SER A 133 -4.83 -16.63 16.55
N ALA A 134 -4.06 -17.46 15.85
CA ALA A 134 -2.68 -17.78 16.18
C ALA A 134 -1.67 -16.75 15.63
N GLY A 135 -2.08 -15.99 14.61
CA GLY A 135 -1.24 -15.07 13.85
C GLY A 135 -0.23 -15.81 12.97
N THR A 136 -0.62 -16.95 12.40
CA THR A 136 0.29 -17.85 11.66
C THR A 136 -0.16 -18.09 10.22
N LEU A 137 0.79 -18.47 9.37
CA LEU A 137 0.57 -18.94 8.01
C LEU A 137 1.07 -20.38 7.91
N GLU A 138 0.22 -21.28 7.44
CA GLU A 138 0.59 -22.66 7.10
C GLU A 138 0.78 -22.77 5.58
N PHE A 139 1.96 -23.23 5.16
CA PHE A 139 2.31 -23.53 3.79
C PHE A 139 2.26 -25.04 3.57
N ALA A 140 1.44 -25.47 2.61
CA ALA A 140 1.43 -26.86 2.15
C ALA A 140 2.56 -27.05 1.13
N VAL A 141 3.54 -27.90 1.47
CA VAL A 141 4.72 -28.18 0.67
C VAL A 141 4.62 -29.61 0.13
N GLY A 142 4.24 -29.74 -1.14
CA GLY A 142 3.89 -30.99 -1.80
C GLY A 142 2.60 -31.56 -1.23
N ALA A 143 2.49 -32.89 -1.25
CA ALA A 143 1.36 -33.60 -0.66
C ALA A 143 1.60 -34.03 0.81
N LEU A 144 2.84 -33.86 1.31
CA LEU A 144 3.30 -34.56 2.50
C LEU A 144 3.94 -33.64 3.54
N ALA A 145 4.34 -32.42 3.19
CA ALA A 145 4.99 -31.53 4.14
C ALA A 145 4.15 -30.28 4.42
N LYS A 146 4.30 -29.76 5.64
CA LYS A 146 3.69 -28.51 6.10
C LYS A 146 4.74 -27.67 6.81
N LEU A 147 4.65 -26.36 6.61
CA LEU A 147 5.48 -25.38 7.29
C LEU A 147 4.58 -24.29 7.86
N THR A 148 4.62 -24.10 9.17
CA THR A 148 3.87 -23.03 9.84
C THR A 148 4.83 -21.96 10.28
N VAL A 149 4.56 -20.73 9.88
CA VAL A 149 5.36 -19.55 10.26
C VAL A 149 4.49 -18.49 10.91
N LYS A 150 5.12 -17.63 11.69
CA LYS A 150 4.52 -16.48 12.35
C LYS A 150 5.21 -15.20 11.86
N PRO A 151 4.59 -14.43 10.96
CA PRO A 151 5.10 -13.12 10.58
C PRO A 151 4.92 -12.13 11.73
N GLN A 152 5.95 -11.34 12.03
CA GLN A 152 5.94 -10.30 13.06
C GLN A 152 6.68 -9.06 12.56
N VAL A 153 6.31 -7.88 13.06
CA VAL A 153 7.06 -6.65 12.78
C VAL A 153 7.95 -6.34 13.98
N THR A 154 9.26 -6.45 13.80
CA THR A 154 10.26 -6.22 14.83
C THR A 154 11.27 -5.18 14.35
N GLY A 155 11.43 -4.08 15.08
CA GLY A 155 12.40 -3.02 14.73
C GLY A 155 12.15 -2.36 13.37
N GLY A 156 10.88 -2.24 12.96
CA GLY A 156 10.49 -1.66 11.67
C GLY A 156 10.73 -2.57 10.47
N LYS A 157 11.00 -3.86 10.68
CA LYS A 157 11.16 -4.86 9.62
C LYS A 157 10.19 -6.00 9.84
N VAL A 158 9.77 -6.64 8.73
CA VAL A 158 9.02 -7.90 8.78
C VAL A 158 10.02 -9.03 9.08
N ASP A 159 9.80 -9.70 10.20
CA ASP A 159 10.47 -10.92 10.61
C ASP A 159 9.51 -12.10 10.47
N VAL A 160 10.00 -13.27 10.09
CA VAL A 160 9.18 -14.47 9.88
C VAL A 160 9.77 -15.61 10.67
N GLN A 161 9.09 -15.99 11.76
CA GLN A 161 9.55 -17.07 12.63
C GLN A 161 8.90 -18.40 12.24
N THR A 162 9.69 -19.45 12.06
CA THR A 162 9.16 -20.81 11.91
C THR A 162 8.66 -21.31 13.27
N VAL A 163 7.38 -21.68 13.35
CA VAL A 163 6.77 -22.19 14.60
C VAL A 163 6.57 -23.69 14.58
N ASP A 164 6.32 -24.27 13.40
CA ASP A 164 6.17 -25.72 13.23
C ASP A 164 6.62 -26.11 11.82
N ALA A 165 7.16 -27.31 11.68
CA ALA A 165 7.42 -27.94 10.40
C ALA A 165 7.11 -29.43 10.54
N SER A 166 6.46 -30.04 9.55
CA SER A 166 6.18 -31.47 9.56
C SER A 166 6.28 -32.11 8.18
N ILE A 167 6.65 -33.38 8.14
CA ILE A 167 6.66 -34.23 6.94
C ILE A 167 5.94 -35.52 7.29
N LEU A 168 4.93 -35.90 6.51
CA LEU A 168 4.09 -37.09 6.72
C LEU A 168 3.39 -37.10 8.09
N GLY A 169 3.11 -35.93 8.67
CA GLY A 169 2.57 -35.80 10.03
C GLY A 169 3.58 -36.05 11.14
N LEU A 170 4.86 -36.22 10.81
CA LEU A 170 5.96 -36.27 11.76
C LEU A 170 6.53 -34.85 11.91
N GLY A 171 6.45 -34.28 13.11
CA GLY A 171 7.01 -32.96 13.42
C GLY A 171 8.54 -32.96 13.35
N ILE A 172 9.10 -31.89 12.78
CA ILE A 172 10.54 -31.63 12.69
C ILE A 172 10.89 -30.54 13.70
N PRO A 173 11.92 -30.73 14.54
CA PRO A 173 12.36 -29.69 15.47
C PRO A 173 12.72 -28.40 14.73
N THR A 174 12.13 -27.29 15.14
CA THR A 174 12.34 -25.95 14.54
C THR A 174 13.67 -25.29 14.92
N ASP A 175 14.51 -25.98 15.72
CA ASP A 175 15.88 -25.62 16.08
C ASP A 175 16.90 -25.88 14.95
N LEU A 176 16.54 -26.70 13.96
CA LEU A 176 17.43 -27.15 12.90
C LEU A 176 17.48 -26.22 11.65
N VAL A 177 16.79 -25.06 11.68
CA VAL A 177 16.67 -24.10 10.57
C VAL A 177 17.05 -22.68 10.95
#